data_AF-A0A354URV7-F1
#
_entry.id   AF-A0A354URV7-F1
#
_cell.length_a   1.000
_cell.length_b   1.000
_cell.length_c   1.000
_cell.angle_alpha   90.00
_cell.angle_beta   90.00
_cell.angle_gamma   90.00
#
_symmetry.space_group_name_H-M   'P 1'
#
loop_
_entity.id
_entity.type
_entity.pdbx_description
1 polymer ?
#
loop_
_entity_poly.entity_id
_entity_poly.type
_entity_poly.pdbx_seq_one_letter_code
_entity_poly.pdbx_strand_id
1 'polypeptide(L)'
;KVRKDGGPDGRGVGFYFRNVTEILLFGVKGDNFRTLAPARSQVNLIRTQKREHSRKPDEIIPIIESCSPGPFLELFARGDREGWDMWGNQATADYEPTWNTYSNHTTKQASNE
;
A
#
# COMPACT_ATOMS: atom_id res chain seq x y z
N LYS A 1 -9.62 -6.97 0.75
CA LYS A 1 -10.11 -6.52 -0.57
C LYS A 1 -11.62 -6.61 -0.59
N VAL A 2 -12.30 -5.50 -0.91
CA VAL A 2 -13.76 -5.41 -0.91
C VAL A 2 -14.33 -5.01 -2.27
N ARG A 3 -15.60 -5.33 -2.51
CA ARG A 3 -16.40 -4.86 -3.65
C ARG A 3 -17.00 -3.48 -3.32
N LYS A 4 -17.76 -2.89 -4.26
CA LYS A 4 -18.47 -1.61 -4.06
C LYS A 4 -19.47 -1.64 -2.90
N ASP A 5 -20.04 -2.82 -2.62
CA ASP A 5 -20.97 -3.04 -1.50
C ASP A 5 -20.28 -3.28 -0.15
N GLY A 6 -18.95 -3.17 -0.09
CA GLY A 6 -18.17 -3.41 1.14
C GLY A 6 -17.94 -4.89 1.48
N GLY A 7 -18.59 -5.82 0.78
CA GLY A 7 -18.39 -7.26 0.95
C GLY A 7 -17.05 -7.76 0.39
N PRO A 8 -16.58 -8.96 0.78
CA PRO A 8 -15.31 -9.50 0.32
C PRO A 8 -15.26 -9.70 -1.20
N ASP A 9 -14.10 -9.42 -1.80
CA ASP A 9 -13.85 -9.64 -3.24
C ASP A 9 -13.44 -11.11 -3.51
N GLY A 10 -14.41 -12.01 -3.71
CA GLY A 10 -14.22 -13.46 -3.87
C GLY A 10 -13.45 -13.92 -5.12
N ARG A 11 -12.95 -12.98 -5.93
CA ARG A 11 -12.19 -13.29 -7.16
C ARG A 11 -10.72 -13.66 -6.90
N GLY A 12 -10.24 -13.60 -5.65
CA GLY A 12 -8.84 -13.89 -5.32
C GLY A 12 -8.47 -15.38 -5.36
N VAL A 13 -7.28 -15.72 -5.85
CA VAL A 13 -6.79 -17.11 -6.01
C VAL A 13 -6.71 -17.86 -4.69
N GLY A 14 -6.77 -19.20 -4.73
CA GLY A 14 -6.55 -20.07 -3.58
C GLY A 14 -7.19 -21.46 -3.77
N PHE A 15 -6.54 -22.49 -3.24
CA PHE A 15 -6.91 -23.90 -3.43
C PHE A 15 -8.06 -24.33 -2.52
N TYR A 16 -7.96 -24.02 -1.22
CA TYR A 16 -8.99 -24.35 -0.22
C TYR A 16 -9.97 -23.20 0.02
N PHE A 17 -9.47 -21.96 0.05
CA PHE A 17 -10.26 -20.75 0.28
C PHE A 17 -9.88 -19.67 -0.72
N ARG A 18 -10.82 -18.77 -1.04
CA ARG A 18 -10.56 -17.63 -1.92
C ARG A 18 -9.85 -16.53 -1.13
N ASN A 19 -8.63 -16.17 -1.53
CA ASN A 19 -7.83 -15.19 -0.79
C ASN A 19 -8.38 -13.77 -1.01
N VAL A 20 -9.00 -13.20 0.02
CA VAL A 20 -9.55 -11.83 0.01
C VAL A 20 -8.70 -10.85 0.83
N THR A 21 -7.69 -11.34 1.54
CA THR A 21 -6.77 -10.57 2.40
C THR A 21 -5.35 -10.61 1.85
N GLU A 22 -4.57 -9.57 2.14
CA GLU A 22 -3.11 -9.57 2.04
C GLU A 22 -2.57 -9.26 3.44
N ILE A 23 -1.57 -10.02 3.88
CA ILE A 23 -1.01 -9.89 5.23
C ILE A 23 0.17 -8.92 5.17
N LEU A 24 0.14 -7.90 6.03
CA LEU A 24 1.29 -7.06 6.33
C LEU A 24 1.87 -7.52 7.68
N LEU A 25 3.11 -7.98 7.66
CA LEU A 25 3.81 -8.31 8.91
C LEU A 25 4.37 -7.04 9.53
N PHE A 26 4.20 -6.90 10.85
CA PHE A 26 4.76 -5.80 11.63
C PHE A 26 5.89 -6.31 12.52
N GLY A 27 7.04 -5.64 12.48
CA GLY A 27 8.21 -6.00 13.26
C GLY A 27 8.87 -4.77 13.87
N VAL A 28 9.54 -4.96 15.00
CA VAL A 28 10.30 -3.93 15.72
C VAL A 28 11.72 -4.44 15.97
N LYS A 29 12.70 -3.54 16.03
CA LYS A 29 14.10 -3.88 16.32
C LYS A 29 14.70 -2.81 17.24
N GLY A 30 15.41 -3.26 18.28
CA GLY A 30 16.02 -2.40 19.31
C GLY A 30 15.24 -2.42 20.62
N ASP A 31 15.79 -1.76 21.64
CA ASP A 31 15.23 -1.75 22.99
C ASP A 31 14.14 -0.69 23.15
N ASN A 32 13.08 -1.02 23.89
CA ASN A 32 12.00 -0.11 24.27
C ASN A 32 11.29 0.60 23.11
N PHE A 33 11.28 0.02 21.92
CA PHE A 33 10.57 0.61 20.78
C PHE A 33 9.05 0.54 20.99
N ARG A 34 8.39 1.68 20.81
CA ARG A 34 6.93 1.79 20.80
C ARG A 34 6.48 2.63 19.61
N THR A 35 5.39 2.21 19.00
CA THR A 35 4.66 3.03 18.04
C THR A 35 4.16 4.33 18.68
N LEU A 36 3.94 5.35 17.86
CA LEU A 36 3.37 6.63 18.26
C LEU A 36 1.91 6.48 18.73
N ALA A 37 1.37 7.55 19.35
CA ALA A 37 0.05 7.49 19.97
C ALA A 37 -1.12 7.05 19.07
N PRO A 38 -1.18 7.44 17.79
CA PRO A 38 -2.25 7.00 16.88
C PRO A 38 -2.38 5.47 16.77
N ALA A 39 -1.27 4.73 16.94
CA ALA A 39 -1.27 3.28 16.86
C ALA A 39 -2.14 2.59 17.95
N ARG A 40 -2.41 3.28 19.06
CA ARG A 40 -3.20 2.74 20.18
C ARG A 40 -4.66 2.53 19.82
N SER A 41 -5.18 3.26 18.85
CA SER A 41 -6.55 3.14 18.32
C SER A 41 -6.61 2.51 16.93
N GLN A 42 -5.46 2.24 16.31
CA GLN A 42 -5.40 1.67 14.97
C GLN A 42 -5.76 0.19 15.00
N VAL A 43 -6.77 -0.19 14.22
CA VAL A 43 -7.13 -1.61 14.03
C VAL A 43 -6.26 -2.24 12.94
N ASN A 44 -6.09 -3.56 13.00
CA ASN A 44 -5.27 -4.34 12.08
C ASN A 44 -5.97 -4.74 10.76
N LEU A 45 -7.02 -4.01 10.36
CA LEU A 45 -7.82 -4.33 9.17
C LEU A 45 -8.03 -3.09 8.31
N ILE A 46 -7.58 -3.17 7.07
CA ILE A 46 -7.83 -2.16 6.04
C ILE A 46 -8.72 -2.78 4.95
N ARG A 47 -9.88 -2.15 4.72
CA ARG A 47 -10.85 -2.59 3.69
C ARG A 47 -10.79 -1.64 2.50
N THR A 48 -10.13 -2.09 1.43
CA THR A 48 -10.00 -1.31 0.19
C THR A 48 -10.37 -2.17 -1.02
N GLN A 49 -10.76 -1.50 -2.10
CA GLN A 49 -10.99 -2.16 -3.38
C GLN A 49 -9.66 -2.56 -4.01
N LYS A 50 -9.65 -3.72 -4.67
CA LYS A 50 -8.46 -4.16 -5.42
C LYS A 50 -8.20 -3.19 -6.58
N ARG A 51 -6.97 -2.70 -6.70
CA ARG A 51 -6.49 -1.87 -7.81
C ARG A 51 -5.70 -2.72 -8.81
N GLU A 52 -4.80 -2.10 -9.58
CA GLU A 52 -3.93 -2.81 -10.52
C GLU A 52 -3.09 -3.91 -9.85
N HIS A 53 -2.62 -4.86 -10.66
CA HIS A 53 -1.91 -6.03 -10.16
C HIS A 53 -0.73 -5.63 -9.26
N SER A 54 -0.64 -6.26 -8.08
CA SER A 54 0.43 -6.03 -7.10
C SER A 54 0.45 -4.61 -6.48
N ARG A 55 -0.54 -3.74 -6.76
CA ARG A 55 -0.65 -2.43 -6.11
C ARG A 55 -1.18 -2.59 -4.68
N LYS A 56 -0.35 -2.15 -3.73
CA LYS A 56 -0.72 -2.03 -2.31
C LYS A 56 -1.73 -0.89 -2.13
N PRO A 57 -2.63 -0.95 -1.13
CA PRO A 57 -3.52 0.15 -0.82
C PRO A 57 -2.72 1.38 -0.36
N ASP A 58 -3.00 2.56 -0.89
CA ASP A 58 -2.35 3.81 -0.44
C ASP A 58 -2.76 4.15 1.01
N GLU A 59 -3.89 3.64 1.46
CA GLU A 59 -4.45 3.83 2.80
C GLU A 59 -3.52 3.33 3.92
N ILE A 60 -2.53 2.47 3.62
CA ILE A 60 -1.54 2.03 4.61
C ILE A 60 -0.50 3.12 4.94
N ILE A 61 -0.25 4.05 4.02
CA ILE A 61 0.80 5.07 4.15
C ILE A 61 0.51 6.04 5.30
N PRO A 62 -0.65 6.72 5.39
CA PRO A 62 -0.93 7.61 6.51
C PRO A 62 -1.00 6.87 7.85
N ILE A 63 -1.32 5.57 7.84
CA ILE A 63 -1.25 4.74 9.05
C ILE A 63 0.21 4.60 9.50
N ILE A 64 1.12 4.27 8.58
CA ILE A 64 2.55 4.16 8.91
C ILE A 64 3.10 5.49 9.42
N GLU A 65 2.82 6.59 8.72
CA GLU A 65 3.34 7.92 9.05
C GLU A 65 2.82 8.44 10.40
N SER A 66 1.56 8.13 10.75
CA SER A 66 0.99 8.51 12.04
C SER A 66 1.39 7.58 13.19
N CYS A 67 1.67 6.31 12.90
CA CYS A 67 1.94 5.28 13.91
C CYS A 67 3.43 5.06 14.18
N SER A 68 4.32 5.49 13.28
CA SER A 68 5.75 5.22 13.36
C SER A 68 6.57 6.51 13.24
N PRO A 69 7.66 6.66 14.00
CA PRO A 69 8.60 7.75 13.75
C PRO A 69 9.31 7.54 12.41
N GLY A 70 9.54 8.62 11.67
CA GLY A 70 10.43 8.62 10.52
C GLY A 70 11.92 8.55 10.92
N PRO A 71 12.85 8.51 9.94
CA PRO A 71 12.61 8.55 8.49
C PRO A 71 11.97 7.26 7.95
N PHE A 72 11.38 7.34 6.75
CA PHE A 72 10.67 6.22 6.12
C PHE A 72 11.41 5.72 4.87
N LEU A 73 11.39 4.39 4.66
CA LEU A 73 12.01 3.71 3.51
C LEU A 73 11.04 2.68 2.93
N GLU A 74 10.81 2.72 1.62
CA GLU A 74 10.11 1.67 0.89
C GLU A 74 11.07 0.89 -0.01
N LEU A 75 11.22 -0.40 0.24
CA LEU A 75 12.00 -1.31 -0.59
C LEU A 75 11.12 -1.96 -1.66
N PHE A 76 11.70 -2.17 -2.84
CA PHE A 76 11.00 -2.63 -4.06
C PHE A 76 9.87 -1.67 -4.48
N ALA A 77 10.09 -0.38 -4.22
CA ALA A 77 9.16 0.68 -4.52
C ALA A 77 8.94 0.83 -6.03
N ARG A 78 7.75 1.35 -6.36
CA ARG A 78 7.37 1.80 -7.71
C ARG A 78 6.77 3.19 -7.57
N GLY A 79 7.18 4.12 -8.43
CA GLY A 79 6.83 5.54 -8.28
C GLY A 79 7.69 6.25 -7.24
N ASP A 80 7.29 7.48 -6.93
CA ASP A 80 7.86 8.31 -5.89
C ASP A 80 6.87 8.53 -4.73
N ARG A 81 7.40 8.99 -3.60
CA ARG A 81 6.60 9.46 -2.47
C ARG A 81 7.39 10.49 -1.68
N GLU A 82 6.80 11.66 -1.47
CA GLU A 82 7.41 12.71 -0.67
C GLU A 82 7.61 12.24 0.78
N GLY A 83 8.76 12.58 1.37
CA GLY A 83 9.10 12.21 2.75
C GLY A 83 9.55 10.76 2.94
N TRP A 84 9.67 9.98 1.87
CA TRP A 84 10.14 8.60 1.89
C TRP A 84 11.39 8.43 1.03
N ASP A 85 12.35 7.65 1.52
CA ASP A 85 13.39 7.08 0.69
C ASP A 85 12.77 5.93 -0.11
N MET A 86 12.75 6.07 -1.44
CA MET A 86 12.14 5.08 -2.34
C MET A 86 13.24 4.29 -3.02
N TRP A 87 13.32 2.98 -2.75
CA TRP A 87 14.33 2.11 -3.32
C TRP A 87 13.71 1.00 -4.18
N GLY A 88 13.93 1.06 -5.48
CA GLY A 88 13.46 0.05 -6.43
C GLY A 88 13.82 0.39 -7.87
N ASN A 89 13.79 -0.60 -8.76
CA ASN A 89 14.14 -0.42 -10.17
C ASN A 89 13.19 0.51 -10.94
N GLN A 90 12.04 0.85 -10.34
CA GLN A 90 11.01 1.71 -10.91
C GLN A 90 10.60 2.82 -9.92
N ALA A 91 11.48 3.16 -8.98
CA ALA A 91 11.25 4.20 -7.98
C ALA A 91 11.55 5.59 -8.56
N THR A 92 10.77 5.99 -9.56
CA THR A 92 10.94 7.24 -10.30
C THR A 92 9.61 7.98 -10.43
N ALA A 93 9.65 9.31 -10.48
CA ALA A 93 8.46 10.16 -10.56
C ALA A 93 7.64 9.97 -11.85
N ASP A 94 8.26 9.40 -12.89
CA ASP A 94 7.66 9.10 -14.18
C ASP A 94 7.11 7.67 -14.28
N TYR A 95 7.06 6.91 -13.18
CA TYR A 95 6.56 5.54 -13.21
C TYR A 95 5.10 5.47 -13.67
N GLU A 96 4.89 4.74 -14.75
CA GLU A 96 3.59 4.22 -15.17
C GLU A 96 3.64 2.69 -15.32
N PRO A 97 2.55 1.96 -15.01
CA PRO A 97 2.51 0.51 -15.24
C PRO A 97 2.70 0.17 -16.72
N THR A 98 3.70 -0.64 -17.05
CA THR A 98 4.04 -1.01 -18.45
C THR A 98 3.24 -2.19 -19.01
N TRP A 99 2.31 -2.76 -18.24
CA TRP A 99 1.45 -3.88 -18.64
C TRP A 99 -0.02 -3.45 -18.73
N ASN A 100 -0.84 -4.19 -19.48
CA ASN A 100 -2.29 -3.96 -19.54
C ASN A 100 -2.90 -4.00 -18.13
N THR A 101 -3.30 -2.84 -17.64
CA THR A 101 -4.00 -2.63 -16.38
C THR A 101 -5.48 -2.33 -16.66
N TYR A 102 -6.33 -2.36 -15.63
CA TYR A 102 -7.74 -1.98 -15.77
C TYR A 102 -7.86 -0.48 -16.11
N SER A 103 -9.02 -0.05 -16.60
CA SER A 103 -9.28 1.35 -17.02
C SER A 103 -8.99 2.41 -15.96
N ASN A 104 -8.91 2.02 -14.68
CA ASN A 104 -8.66 2.91 -13.54
C ASN A 104 -7.26 2.65 -12.96
N HIS A 105 -6.22 2.69 -13.80
CA HIS A 105 -4.83 2.62 -13.33
C HIS A 105 -4.30 4.01 -13.01
N THR A 106 -3.18 4.06 -12.28
CA THR A 106 -2.44 5.30 -12.03
C THR A 106 -1.97 5.87 -13.36
N THR A 107 -2.63 6.92 -13.86
CA THR A 107 -2.20 7.70 -15.03
C THR A 107 -1.48 8.95 -14.54
N LYS A 108 -0.35 9.31 -15.16
CA LYS A 108 0.26 10.63 -14.98
C LYS A 108 -0.79 11.72 -15.21
N GLN A 109 -0.99 12.62 -14.25
CA GLN A 109 -1.70 13.86 -14.55
C GLN A 109 -0.82 14.66 -15.51
N ALA A 110 -1.37 15.05 -16.65
CA ALA A 110 -0.68 15.93 -17.58
C ALA A 110 -0.29 17.21 -16.83
N SER A 111 1.00 17.52 -16.83
CA SER A 111 1.49 18.83 -16.42
C SER A 111 0.92 19.84 -17.41
N ASN A 112 -0.03 20.67 -16.97
CA ASN A 112 -0.40 21.87 -17.72
C ASN A 112 0.83 22.80 -17.70
N GLU A 113 1.43 23.01 -18.87
CA GLU A 113 2.31 24.14 -19.13
C GLU A 113 1.53 25.46 -19.09
#